data_AF-H1LZT4-F1
#
_entry.id   AF-H1LZT4-F1
#
_cell.length_a   1.000
_cell.length_b   1.000
_cell.length_c   1.000
_cell.angle_alpha   90.00
_cell.angle_beta   90.00
_cell.angle_gamma   90.00
#
_symmetry.space_group_name_H-M   'P 1'
#
loop_
_entity.id
_entity.type
_entity.pdbx_description
1 polymer ?
#
loop_
_entity_poly.entity_id
_entity_poly.type
_entity_poly.pdbx_seq_one_letter_code
_entity_poly.pdbx_strand_id
1 'polypeptide(L)'
;MKYKRGTMGRNLKKILSGILLVSMLSVAGCNKDERNESKNNDGVSVEDTKKEKKKDKFELALGEISDDVYLSKMLNLKFDAKSHDMDIYYEEGLIGENDDAVYDRTDMDEVKEKIADGAVISDMGASDTDGLRSISITIRKAPDSKTLNNYIFDQKREYEDMFKEDEEEFDMMEKSYVNLTDGKVAGKKIPGIEIKSVWEHDGVKDTMFYEKQLFLKYEDYIVTIDVSAYDADDAQSLLDIFETPDESDFEKAKNSPKEDETRESKSERRDRRKRQEETKESIEETTEESSTAESSVEESKEDKVSTGDFCAGIVEGNVYTNSALNIKIDITGKHMVFASDYEMELLGRPSGIVSEEDKKYYVDKGKPVLDMVAHDVTFDNTILVLLDGDVDLSKVDAGEDSYFDKGENAHVERKKEKINFNGKELLCLSKVETKDNGSKYYEKYLIIPYGKYTATIGAMGNDENFVKNAFKMFTIAE
;
A
#
# COMPACT_ATOMS: atom_id res chain seq x y z
N MET A 1 17.47 11.82 -17.36
CA MET A 1 18.01 11.13 -16.16
C MET A 1 17.79 9.63 -16.30
N LYS A 2 18.83 8.81 -16.10
CA LYS A 2 18.71 7.34 -16.06
C LYS A 2 18.38 6.95 -14.63
N TYR A 3 17.15 6.49 -14.36
CA TYR A 3 16.78 5.89 -13.08
C TYR A 3 17.78 4.76 -12.75
N LYS A 4 18.39 4.81 -11.56
CA LYS A 4 19.18 3.70 -11.02
C LYS A 4 18.24 2.47 -10.93
N ARG A 5 18.69 1.33 -11.46
CA ARG A 5 17.99 0.02 -11.40
C ARG A 5 17.91 -0.47 -9.94
N GLY A 6 17.03 0.11 -9.14
CA GLY A 6 16.53 -0.48 -7.91
C GLY A 6 15.56 -1.63 -8.21
N THR A 7 15.21 -2.39 -7.18
CA THR A 7 14.32 -3.57 -7.17
C THR A 7 13.04 -3.38 -8.00
N MET A 8 12.46 -2.18 -7.97
CA MET A 8 11.33 -1.75 -8.81
C MET A 8 11.54 -1.99 -10.31
N GLY A 9 12.74 -1.70 -10.84
CA GLY A 9 13.07 -1.91 -12.25
C GLY A 9 13.24 -3.38 -12.65
N ARG A 10 13.39 -4.31 -11.68
CA ARG A 10 13.37 -5.75 -11.92
C ARG A 10 11.94 -6.29 -11.92
N ASN A 11 11.11 -5.85 -10.97
CA ASN A 11 9.70 -6.27 -10.90
C ASN A 11 8.90 -5.74 -12.10
N LEU A 12 9.10 -4.48 -12.50
CA LEU A 12 8.48 -3.90 -13.68
C LEU A 12 8.77 -4.70 -14.97
N LYS A 13 10.01 -5.18 -15.14
CA LYS A 13 10.37 -6.04 -16.28
C LYS A 13 9.65 -7.38 -16.27
N LYS A 14 9.46 -7.97 -15.09
CA LYS A 14 8.70 -9.23 -14.96
C LYS A 14 7.22 -9.02 -15.29
N ILE A 15 6.63 -7.92 -14.82
CA ILE A 15 5.24 -7.56 -15.16
C ILE A 15 5.09 -7.36 -16.67
N LEU A 16 6.01 -6.61 -17.31
CA LEU A 16 6.03 -6.43 -18.76
C LEU A 16 6.18 -7.76 -19.54
N SER A 17 7.00 -8.68 -19.02
CA SER A 17 7.15 -10.03 -19.59
C SER A 17 5.86 -10.85 -19.49
N GLY A 18 5.16 -10.76 -18.35
CA GLY A 18 3.86 -11.38 -18.14
C GLY A 18 2.77 -10.85 -19.09
N ILE A 19 2.70 -9.53 -19.26
CA ILE A 19 1.78 -8.88 -20.23
C ILE A 19 2.08 -9.35 -21.66
N LEU A 20 3.36 -9.49 -22.03
CA LEU A 20 3.77 -9.98 -23.35
C LEU A 20 3.37 -11.45 -23.57
N LEU A 21 3.47 -12.30 -22.55
CA LEU A 21 3.02 -13.70 -22.61
C LEU A 21 1.53 -13.83 -22.94
N VAL A 22 0.69 -13.01 -22.30
CA VAL A 22 -0.75 -12.92 -22.62
C VAL A 22 -0.95 -12.46 -24.07
N SER A 23 -0.18 -11.47 -24.51
CA SER A 23 -0.25 -10.94 -25.89
C SER A 23 0.23 -11.94 -26.95
N MET A 24 1.16 -12.83 -26.64
CA MET A 24 1.61 -13.86 -27.59
C MET A 24 0.59 -14.99 -27.77
N LEU A 25 -0.23 -15.26 -26.74
CA LEU A 25 -1.37 -16.16 -26.86
C LEU A 25 -2.44 -15.62 -27.81
N SER A 26 -2.57 -14.29 -27.96
CA SER A 26 -3.48 -13.66 -28.93
C SER A 26 -2.94 -13.63 -30.37
N VAL A 27 -1.61 -13.65 -30.59
CA VAL A 27 -1.00 -13.68 -31.95
C VAL A 27 -1.03 -15.07 -32.61
N ALA A 28 -1.13 -16.15 -31.85
CA ALA A 28 -1.25 -17.51 -32.40
C ALA A 28 -2.61 -17.79 -33.10
N GLY A 29 -3.52 -16.81 -33.12
CA GLY A 29 -4.90 -16.93 -33.64
C GLY A 29 -5.17 -16.39 -35.04
N CYS A 30 -4.23 -15.73 -35.73
CA CYS A 30 -4.53 -15.16 -37.05
C CYS A 30 -4.43 -16.19 -38.18
N ASN A 31 -5.54 -16.90 -38.45
CA ASN A 31 -5.99 -17.23 -39.82
C ASN A 31 -7.41 -17.86 -39.87
N LYS A 32 -8.33 -17.10 -40.48
CA LYS A 32 -9.52 -17.45 -41.30
C LYS A 32 -10.80 -18.06 -40.70
N ASP A 33 -11.86 -17.26 -40.86
CA ASP A 33 -13.13 -17.49 -41.58
C ASP A 33 -14.13 -18.62 -41.21
N GLU A 34 -15.35 -18.15 -40.93
CA GLU A 34 -16.71 -18.70 -41.16
C GLU A 34 -17.36 -19.74 -40.20
N ARG A 35 -18.44 -19.24 -39.55
CA ARG A 35 -19.77 -19.82 -39.23
C ARG A 35 -19.86 -21.21 -38.58
N ASN A 36 -20.49 -21.29 -37.39
CA ASN A 36 -21.89 -21.70 -37.26
C ASN A 36 -22.45 -21.70 -35.81
N GLU A 37 -23.77 -21.60 -35.79
CA GLU A 37 -24.79 -21.49 -34.74
C GLU A 37 -24.66 -22.30 -33.43
N SER A 38 -24.99 -21.58 -32.35
CA SER A 38 -25.82 -21.91 -31.18
C SER A 38 -26.15 -23.37 -30.82
N LYS A 39 -26.07 -23.68 -29.52
CA LYS A 39 -27.18 -24.30 -28.78
C LYS A 39 -27.05 -24.13 -27.26
N ASN A 40 -28.16 -23.67 -26.69
CA ASN A 40 -28.46 -23.53 -25.26
C ASN A 40 -28.35 -24.85 -24.50
N ASN A 41 -28.16 -24.78 -23.18
CA ASN A 41 -28.98 -25.54 -22.24
C ASN A 41 -28.94 -24.99 -20.81
N ASP A 42 -30.07 -25.22 -20.15
CA ASP A 42 -30.60 -24.65 -18.93
C ASP A 42 -29.89 -25.08 -17.63
N GLY A 43 -29.90 -24.14 -16.67
CA GLY A 43 -30.35 -24.30 -15.28
C GLY A 43 -29.67 -25.31 -14.34
N VAL A 44 -29.32 -24.88 -13.12
CA VAL A 44 -29.88 -25.39 -11.86
C VAL A 44 -29.20 -24.75 -10.61
N SER A 45 -30.09 -24.21 -9.77
CA SER A 45 -30.14 -23.92 -8.31
C SER A 45 -28.89 -23.63 -7.44
N VAL A 46 -29.08 -22.56 -6.67
CA VAL A 46 -28.39 -22.02 -5.48
C VAL A 46 -28.82 -22.75 -4.19
N GLU A 47 -27.89 -22.94 -3.25
CA GLU A 47 -28.01 -23.04 -1.77
C GLU A 47 -26.57 -23.30 -1.24
N ASP A 48 -25.99 -22.74 -0.17
CA ASP A 48 -26.49 -22.04 1.02
C ASP A 48 -25.39 -21.15 1.62
N THR A 49 -25.81 -20.01 2.17
CA THR A 49 -24.98 -18.98 2.83
C THR A 49 -24.74 -19.31 4.31
N LYS A 50 -23.48 -19.31 4.76
CA LYS A 50 -23.16 -19.18 6.19
C LYS A 50 -22.88 -17.72 6.53
N LYS A 51 -23.73 -17.18 7.40
CA LYS A 51 -23.69 -15.84 8.00
C LYS A 51 -22.30 -15.49 8.55
N GLU A 52 -21.68 -14.47 7.97
CA GLU A 52 -20.58 -13.74 8.62
C GLU A 52 -21.12 -12.89 9.77
N LYS A 53 -20.35 -12.83 10.87
CA LYS A 53 -20.62 -11.97 12.02
C LYS A 53 -20.49 -10.50 11.57
N LYS A 54 -21.38 -9.63 12.06
CA LYS A 54 -21.29 -8.17 11.86
C LYS A 54 -19.89 -7.70 12.25
N LYS A 55 -19.21 -7.01 11.33
CA LYS A 55 -17.97 -6.28 11.57
C LYS A 55 -18.31 -5.12 12.53
N ASP A 56 -17.68 -5.08 13.70
CA ASP A 56 -17.82 -3.96 14.62
C ASP A 56 -17.33 -2.67 13.93
N LYS A 57 -18.02 -1.55 14.19
CA LYS A 57 -17.64 -0.23 13.65
C LYS A 57 -16.30 0.16 14.26
N PHE A 58 -15.33 0.56 13.43
CA PHE A 58 -14.04 1.06 13.90
C PHE A 58 -14.23 2.29 14.80
N GLU A 59 -13.50 2.34 15.92
CA GLU A 59 -13.50 3.44 16.87
C GLU A 59 -12.04 3.83 17.17
N LEU A 60 -11.73 5.13 17.08
CA LEU A 60 -10.43 5.67 17.46
C LEU A 60 -10.17 5.38 18.94
N ALA A 61 -9.01 4.79 19.25
CA ALA A 61 -8.60 4.53 20.62
C ALA A 61 -7.07 4.67 20.76
N LEU A 62 -6.64 5.43 21.77
CA LEU A 62 -5.23 5.50 22.14
C LEU A 62 -4.79 4.23 22.87
N GLY A 63 -3.50 3.94 22.81
CA GLY A 63 -2.89 2.84 23.56
C GLY A 63 -2.83 3.11 25.06
N GLU A 64 -2.61 2.05 25.82
CA GLU A 64 -2.45 2.11 27.27
C GLU A 64 -1.04 1.68 27.65
N ILE A 65 -0.45 2.34 28.64
CA ILE A 65 0.86 1.99 29.20
C ILE A 65 0.66 1.57 30.65
N SER A 66 1.18 0.40 30.99
CA SER A 66 1.16 -0.15 32.35
C SER A 66 2.45 -0.91 32.58
N ASP A 67 3.16 -0.61 33.66
CA ASP A 67 4.43 -1.25 34.02
C ASP A 67 5.45 -1.33 32.87
N ASP A 68 5.65 -0.21 32.14
CA ASP A 68 6.54 -0.11 30.96
C ASP A 68 6.14 -1.00 29.77
N VAL A 69 4.90 -1.51 29.77
CA VAL A 69 4.31 -2.25 28.65
C VAL A 69 3.26 -1.39 27.99
N TYR A 70 3.46 -1.10 26.70
CA TYR A 70 2.48 -0.42 25.86
C TYR A 70 1.59 -1.45 25.14
N LEU A 71 0.28 -1.20 25.16
CA LEU A 71 -0.72 -1.97 24.44
C LEU A 71 -1.49 -1.06 23.48
N SER A 72 -1.29 -1.26 22.18
CA SER A 72 -2.05 -0.57 21.14
C SER A 72 -3.39 -1.25 20.90
N LYS A 73 -4.49 -0.55 21.20
CA LYS A 73 -5.85 -1.03 20.88
C LYS A 73 -6.11 -1.03 19.37
N MET A 74 -5.65 0.02 18.67
CA MET A 74 -5.86 0.15 17.23
C MET A 74 -5.04 -0.83 16.39
N LEU A 75 -3.77 -1.03 16.77
CA LEU A 75 -2.88 -1.90 16.01
C LEU A 75 -2.94 -3.36 16.48
N ASN A 76 -3.52 -3.61 17.65
CA ASN A 76 -3.47 -4.89 18.36
C ASN A 76 -2.02 -5.36 18.48
N LEU A 77 -1.20 -4.49 19.09
CA LEU A 77 0.24 -4.68 19.31
C LEU A 77 0.56 -4.50 20.80
N LYS A 78 1.54 -5.25 21.26
CA LYS A 78 2.16 -5.14 22.57
C LYS A 78 3.63 -4.77 22.40
N PHE A 79 4.12 -3.85 23.22
CA PHE A 79 5.52 -3.44 23.26
C PHE A 79 6.00 -3.41 24.71
N ASP A 80 6.93 -4.31 25.05
CA ASP A 80 7.55 -4.38 26.37
C ASP A 80 8.91 -3.69 26.31
N ALA A 81 8.94 -2.41 26.69
CA ALA A 81 10.13 -1.58 26.55
C ALA A 81 11.23 -2.00 27.53
N LYS A 82 10.83 -2.31 28.77
CA LYS A 82 11.74 -2.66 29.85
C LYS A 82 12.56 -3.92 29.55
N SER A 83 11.94 -4.94 28.95
CA SER A 83 12.65 -6.16 28.55
C SER A 83 13.67 -5.96 27.43
N HIS A 84 13.68 -4.78 26.79
CA HIS A 84 14.54 -4.44 25.65
C HIS A 84 15.42 -3.21 25.92
N ASP A 85 15.64 -2.85 27.20
CA ASP A 85 16.46 -1.70 27.62
C ASP A 85 16.00 -0.36 27.00
N MET A 86 14.69 -0.20 26.85
CA MET A 86 14.06 1.04 26.36
C MET A 86 13.15 1.64 27.43
N ASP A 87 13.09 2.96 27.45
CA ASP A 87 12.20 3.73 28.32
C ASP A 87 11.03 4.29 27.51
N ILE A 88 9.80 4.03 27.95
CA ILE A 88 8.60 4.61 27.34
C ILE A 88 8.44 6.05 27.82
N TYR A 89 8.14 6.94 26.89
CA TYR A 89 7.74 8.31 27.18
C TYR A 89 6.53 8.69 26.33
N TYR A 90 5.70 9.57 26.89
CA TYR A 90 4.80 10.35 26.08
C TYR A 90 5.57 11.57 25.58
N GLU A 91 5.53 11.84 24.29
CA GLU A 91 5.86 13.17 23.76
C GLU A 91 4.76 14.17 24.14
N GLU A 92 4.54 14.36 25.44
CA GLU A 92 3.78 15.49 25.95
C GLU A 92 4.55 16.78 25.60
N GLY A 93 4.28 17.33 24.42
CA GLY A 93 4.73 18.66 24.01
C GLY A 93 5.92 18.73 23.05
N LEU A 94 6.14 17.74 22.17
CA LEU A 94 7.19 17.80 21.13
C LEU A 94 6.68 17.99 19.69
N ILE A 95 5.38 18.18 19.48
CA ILE A 95 4.83 18.50 18.15
C ILE A 95 4.50 19.99 18.10
N GLY A 96 5.52 20.79 17.79
CA GLY A 96 5.41 22.18 17.34
C GLY A 96 5.33 23.23 18.44
N GLU A 97 5.97 24.38 18.20
CA GLU A 97 6.03 25.57 19.04
C GLU A 97 4.67 26.31 19.21
N ASN A 98 3.53 25.64 19.00
CA ASN A 98 2.20 26.24 19.05
C ASN A 98 1.33 25.62 20.18
N ASP A 99 0.33 26.37 20.63
CA ASP A 99 -0.63 26.14 21.74
C ASP A 99 -1.54 24.88 21.59
N ASP A 100 -1.10 23.87 20.84
CA ASP A 100 -1.91 22.76 20.32
C ASP A 100 -1.66 21.39 20.98
N ALA A 101 -0.95 21.34 22.10
CA ALA A 101 -0.73 20.09 22.83
C ALA A 101 -2.07 19.54 23.39
N VAL A 102 -2.33 18.24 23.20
CA VAL A 102 -3.39 17.53 23.94
C VAL A 102 -2.89 17.33 25.37
N TYR A 103 -3.53 18.00 26.32
CA TYR A 103 -3.09 17.97 27.73
C TYR A 103 -3.71 16.81 28.51
N ASP A 104 -4.84 16.27 28.06
CA ASP A 104 -5.51 15.11 28.66
C ASP A 104 -5.83 14.05 27.60
N ARG A 105 -5.01 12.99 27.57
CA ARG A 105 -5.20 11.84 26.65
C ARG A 105 -6.43 11.00 26.98
N THR A 106 -7.05 11.21 28.15
CA THR A 106 -8.28 10.51 28.53
C THR A 106 -9.54 11.19 27.99
N ASP A 107 -9.44 12.47 27.61
CA ASP A 107 -10.48 13.20 26.89
C ASP A 107 -10.42 12.87 25.40
N MET A 108 -11.08 11.77 25.03
CA MET A 108 -11.14 11.33 23.63
C MET A 108 -11.91 12.29 22.72
N ASP A 109 -12.68 13.24 23.27
CA ASP A 109 -13.36 14.26 22.46
C ASP A 109 -12.35 15.36 22.07
N GLU A 110 -11.51 15.81 23.01
CA GLU A 110 -10.38 16.73 22.72
C GLU A 110 -9.40 16.11 21.72
N VAL A 111 -9.05 14.83 21.90
CA VAL A 111 -8.16 14.10 20.97
C VAL A 111 -8.72 14.11 19.55
N LYS A 112 -10.03 13.82 19.39
CA LYS A 112 -10.68 13.79 18.08
C LYS A 112 -10.76 15.18 17.45
N GLU A 113 -11.05 16.20 18.24
CA GLU A 113 -11.09 17.60 17.79
C GLU A 113 -9.72 18.04 17.26
N LYS A 114 -8.64 17.82 18.03
CA LYS A 114 -7.28 18.16 17.60
C LYS A 114 -6.85 17.41 16.33
N ILE A 115 -7.15 16.11 16.22
CA ILE A 115 -6.86 15.36 14.98
C ILE A 115 -7.66 15.94 13.81
N ALA A 116 -8.93 16.29 14.01
CA ALA A 116 -9.77 16.88 12.97
C ALA A 116 -9.22 18.22 12.46
N ASP A 117 -8.62 19.01 13.36
CA ASP A 117 -7.93 20.27 13.08
C ASP A 117 -6.54 20.09 12.43
N GLY A 118 -6.10 18.84 12.26
CA GLY A 118 -4.86 18.49 11.56
C GLY A 118 -3.68 18.17 12.47
N ALA A 119 -3.89 18.10 13.79
CA ALA A 119 -2.82 17.71 14.71
C ALA A 119 -2.37 16.27 14.50
N VAL A 120 -1.09 16.03 14.77
CA VAL A 120 -0.51 14.69 14.90
C VAL A 120 -0.48 14.35 16.38
N ILE A 121 -1.03 13.20 16.75
CA ILE A 121 -1.07 12.72 18.14
C ILE A 121 -0.01 11.65 18.31
N SER A 122 0.92 11.84 19.24
CA SER A 122 1.86 10.79 19.65
C SER A 122 1.10 9.75 20.49
N ASP A 123 0.98 8.50 20.03
CA ASP A 123 0.35 7.41 20.78
C ASP A 123 1.34 6.76 21.78
N MET A 124 2.59 6.60 21.35
CA MET A 124 3.69 6.07 22.15
C MET A 124 5.04 6.57 21.60
N GLY A 125 5.99 6.84 22.49
CA GLY A 125 7.41 6.93 22.16
C GLY A 125 8.21 6.04 23.10
N ALA A 126 9.29 5.43 22.60
CA ALA A 126 10.27 4.74 23.43
C ALA A 126 11.66 4.90 22.84
N SER A 127 12.68 5.02 23.69
CA SER A 127 14.07 5.11 23.24
C SER A 127 15.01 4.34 24.15
N ASP A 128 16.18 4.00 23.61
CA ASP A 128 17.31 3.60 24.45
C ASP A 128 17.84 4.78 25.28
N THR A 129 18.80 4.50 26.17
CA THR A 129 19.37 5.50 27.09
C THR A 129 20.05 6.67 26.35
N ASP A 130 20.63 6.42 25.18
CA ASP A 130 21.36 7.43 24.41
C ASP A 130 20.45 8.20 23.44
N GLY A 131 19.21 7.75 23.23
CA GLY A 131 18.21 8.35 22.35
C GLY A 131 18.49 8.14 20.86
N LEU A 132 19.45 7.27 20.51
CA LEU A 132 19.84 6.99 19.12
C LEU A 132 18.94 5.93 18.49
N ARG A 133 18.46 4.99 19.31
CA ARG A 133 17.46 4.01 18.91
C ARG A 133 16.14 4.42 19.52
N SER A 134 15.16 4.71 18.67
CA SER A 134 13.85 5.09 19.13
C SER A 134 12.77 4.49 18.25
N ILE A 135 11.59 4.34 18.85
CA ILE A 135 10.37 3.93 18.17
C ILE A 135 9.24 4.84 18.62
N SER A 136 8.43 5.29 17.68
CA SER A 136 7.23 6.06 17.99
C SER A 136 6.04 5.57 17.18
N ILE A 137 4.86 5.76 17.76
CA ILE A 137 3.59 5.55 17.07
C ILE A 137 2.86 6.88 17.10
N THR A 138 2.48 7.39 15.92
CA THR A 138 1.71 8.61 15.79
C THR A 138 0.43 8.38 15.01
N ILE A 139 -0.59 9.20 15.28
CA ILE A 139 -1.91 9.13 14.66
C ILE A 139 -2.26 10.51 14.12
N ARG A 140 -2.65 10.58 12.85
CA ARG A 140 -3.11 11.83 12.23
C ARG A 140 -4.35 11.60 11.37
N LYS A 141 -5.05 12.67 11.02
CA LYS A 141 -6.17 12.60 10.09
C LYS A 141 -5.67 12.11 8.72
N ALA A 142 -6.35 11.11 8.18
CA ALA A 142 -6.12 10.68 6.82
C ALA A 142 -6.60 11.78 5.86
N PRO A 143 -5.81 12.14 4.85
CA PRO A 143 -6.27 13.11 3.85
C PRO A 143 -7.48 12.55 3.10
N ASP A 144 -8.52 13.39 2.95
CA ASP A 144 -9.85 13.03 2.45
C ASP A 144 -9.83 12.34 1.06
N SER A 145 -8.79 12.55 0.26
CA SER A 145 -8.67 12.11 -1.13
C SER A 145 -7.58 11.07 -1.42
N LYS A 146 -6.86 10.55 -0.41
CA LYS A 146 -5.69 9.68 -0.66
C LYS A 146 -5.86 8.27 -0.11
N THR A 147 -5.54 7.30 -0.97
CA THR A 147 -5.24 5.93 -0.56
C THR A 147 -3.98 5.93 0.31
N LEU A 148 -3.76 4.87 1.09
CA LEU A 148 -2.56 4.75 1.94
C LEU A 148 -1.28 4.88 1.12
N ASN A 149 -1.17 4.27 -0.07
CA ASN A 149 0.09 4.38 -0.82
C ASN A 149 0.24 5.74 -1.49
N ASN A 150 -0.84 6.42 -1.92
CA ASN A 150 -0.74 7.81 -2.41
C ASN A 150 -0.16 8.72 -1.33
N TYR A 151 -0.60 8.52 -0.08
CA TYR A 151 -0.01 9.18 1.07
C TYR A 151 1.49 8.85 1.21
N ILE A 152 1.89 7.58 1.13
CA ILE A 152 3.30 7.16 1.25
C ILE A 152 4.16 7.78 0.15
N PHE A 153 3.65 7.83 -1.08
CA PHE A 153 4.34 8.46 -2.21
C PHE A 153 4.49 9.97 -2.02
N ASP A 154 3.46 10.63 -1.49
CA ASP A 154 3.53 12.05 -1.20
C ASP A 154 4.54 12.34 -0.08
N GLN A 155 4.54 11.55 1.01
CA GLN A 155 5.57 11.66 2.06
C GLN A 155 6.98 11.45 1.47
N LYS A 156 7.17 10.43 0.63
CA LYS A 156 8.44 10.23 -0.07
C LYS A 156 8.83 11.46 -0.91
N ARG A 157 7.88 12.03 -1.67
CA ARG A 157 8.15 13.21 -2.51
C ARG A 157 8.52 14.43 -1.67
N GLU A 158 7.83 14.64 -0.55
CA GLU A 158 8.14 15.71 0.41
C GLU A 158 9.60 15.59 0.89
N TYR A 159 10.05 14.41 1.32
CA TYR A 159 11.44 14.18 1.68
C TYR A 159 12.42 14.35 0.50
N GLU A 160 12.07 13.88 -0.70
CA GLU A 160 12.92 14.07 -1.89
C GLU A 160 13.09 15.53 -2.27
N ASP A 161 12.06 16.35 -2.06
CA ASP A 161 12.12 17.79 -2.34
C ASP A 161 12.92 18.51 -1.24
N MET A 162 12.73 18.17 0.04
CA MET A 162 13.55 18.66 1.15
C MET A 162 15.05 18.36 0.93
N PHE A 163 15.40 17.12 0.55
CA PHE A 163 16.81 16.76 0.34
C PHE A 163 17.46 17.46 -0.86
N LYS A 164 16.68 17.91 -1.86
CA LYS A 164 17.21 18.70 -2.96
C LYS A 164 17.53 20.13 -2.52
N GLU A 165 16.66 20.72 -1.70
CA GLU A 165 16.89 22.05 -1.14
C GLU A 165 18.16 22.06 -0.27
N ASP A 166 18.34 21.03 0.57
CA ASP A 166 19.53 20.86 1.41
C ASP A 166 20.83 20.70 0.59
N GLU A 167 20.80 19.95 -0.53
CA GLU A 167 21.95 19.77 -1.43
C GLU A 167 22.36 21.07 -2.15
N GLU A 168 21.42 21.98 -2.42
CA GLU A 168 21.70 23.25 -3.11
C GLU A 168 22.27 24.32 -2.17
N GLU A 169 21.98 24.24 -0.87
CA GLU A 169 22.30 25.29 0.10
C GLU A 169 23.65 25.08 0.81
N PHE A 170 24.13 23.85 0.93
CA PHE A 170 25.39 23.52 1.61
C PHE A 170 26.30 22.64 0.74
N ASP A 171 27.58 22.98 0.69
CA ASP A 171 28.66 22.25 0.01
C ASP A 171 28.97 20.91 0.76
N MET A 172 27.94 20.05 0.97
CA MET A 172 27.98 18.95 1.92
C MET A 172 28.48 17.64 1.32
N MET A 173 29.31 16.97 2.11
CA MET A 173 29.65 15.56 1.94
C MET A 173 28.55 14.62 2.44
N GLU A 174 27.46 15.14 2.98
CA GLU A 174 26.29 14.38 3.40
C GLU A 174 25.29 14.25 2.24
N LYS A 175 24.77 13.04 2.02
CA LYS A 175 23.72 12.75 1.04
C LYS A 175 22.59 12.01 1.70
N SER A 176 21.38 12.54 1.54
CA SER A 176 20.16 11.95 2.07
C SER A 176 19.38 11.22 0.99
N TYR A 177 18.74 10.12 1.36
CA TYR A 177 17.96 9.30 0.45
C TYR A 177 16.68 8.86 1.13
N VAL A 178 15.58 8.93 0.40
CA VAL A 178 14.32 8.29 0.78
C VAL A 178 13.94 7.25 -0.26
N ASN A 179 13.56 6.06 0.20
CA ASN A 179 13.13 4.96 -0.66
C ASN A 179 11.85 4.35 -0.11
N LEU A 180 11.03 3.80 -1.00
CA LEU A 180 9.92 2.96 -0.58
C LEU A 180 10.47 1.69 0.07
N THR A 181 9.84 1.27 1.15
CA THR A 181 10.25 0.10 1.91
C THR A 181 9.03 -0.61 2.48
N ASP A 182 9.31 -1.67 3.22
CA ASP A 182 8.37 -2.30 4.12
C ASP A 182 9.09 -2.73 5.41
N GLY A 183 8.30 -3.08 6.41
CA GLY A 183 8.77 -3.63 7.67
C GLY A 183 7.83 -4.70 8.18
N LYS A 184 8.36 -5.64 8.95
CA LYS A 184 7.56 -6.67 9.59
C LYS A 184 7.29 -6.30 11.04
N VAL A 185 6.03 -6.25 11.43
CA VAL A 185 5.60 -5.92 12.80
C VAL A 185 4.64 -7.00 13.28
N ALA A 186 4.98 -7.68 14.38
CA ALA A 186 4.20 -8.80 14.91
C ALA A 186 3.77 -9.83 13.82
N GLY A 187 4.68 -10.16 12.90
CA GLY A 187 4.40 -11.11 11.81
C GLY A 187 3.81 -10.51 10.53
N LYS A 188 3.29 -9.27 10.58
CA LYS A 188 2.60 -8.62 9.45
C LYS A 188 3.55 -7.70 8.70
N LYS A 189 3.49 -7.76 7.36
CA LYS A 189 4.23 -6.85 6.47
C LYS A 189 3.47 -5.53 6.35
N ILE A 190 4.12 -4.40 6.66
CA ILE A 190 3.53 -3.06 6.65
C ILE A 190 4.34 -2.19 5.67
N PRO A 191 3.68 -1.45 4.76
CA PRO A 191 4.36 -0.59 3.79
C PRO A 191 4.89 0.70 4.43
N GLY A 192 5.96 1.26 3.87
CA GLY A 192 6.63 2.40 4.45
C GLY A 192 7.59 3.15 3.54
N ILE A 193 8.35 4.06 4.16
CA ILE A 193 9.55 4.66 3.59
C ILE A 193 10.76 4.40 4.50
N GLU A 194 11.92 4.26 3.87
CA GLU A 194 13.23 4.26 4.53
C GLU A 194 13.92 5.57 4.18
N ILE A 195 14.39 6.27 5.19
CA ILE A 195 15.18 7.49 5.09
C ILE A 195 16.59 7.19 5.60
N LYS A 196 17.61 7.63 4.88
CA LYS A 196 19.00 7.49 5.32
C LYS A 196 19.85 8.66 4.88
N SER A 197 20.71 9.11 5.78
CA SER A 197 21.74 10.09 5.49
C SER A 197 23.11 9.44 5.60
N VAL A 198 23.96 9.69 4.61
CA VAL A 198 25.30 9.11 4.56
C VAL A 198 26.32 10.22 4.32
N TRP A 199 27.41 10.16 5.05
CA TRP A 199 28.55 11.03 4.86
C TRP A 199 29.57 10.34 3.95
N GLU A 200 29.92 10.96 2.83
CA GLU A 200 30.88 10.46 1.84
C GLU A 200 32.10 11.37 1.77
N HIS A 201 33.21 10.95 2.39
CA HIS A 201 34.51 11.66 2.33
C HIS A 201 35.62 10.68 1.89
N ASP A 202 36.45 11.07 0.91
CA ASP A 202 37.61 10.29 0.42
C ASP A 202 37.28 8.83 0.04
N GLY A 203 36.04 8.56 -0.37
CA GLY A 203 35.57 7.22 -0.74
C GLY A 203 35.16 6.32 0.43
N VAL A 204 35.18 6.84 1.67
CA VAL A 204 34.55 6.22 2.85
C VAL A 204 33.11 6.70 2.93
N LYS A 205 32.19 5.79 3.26
CA LYS A 205 30.76 6.05 3.37
C LYS A 205 30.27 5.61 4.74
N ASP A 206 29.88 6.57 5.57
CA ASP A 206 29.38 6.31 6.92
C ASP A 206 27.90 6.70 6.98
N THR A 207 27.06 5.81 7.52
CA THR A 207 25.64 6.14 7.78
C THR A 207 25.56 7.02 9.01
N MET A 208 25.00 8.22 8.86
CA MET A 208 24.82 9.18 9.95
C MET A 208 23.45 9.04 10.60
N PHE A 209 22.45 8.73 9.78
CA PHE A 209 21.06 8.65 10.19
C PHE A 209 20.37 7.56 9.41
N TYR A 210 19.55 6.77 10.10
CA TYR A 210 18.66 5.81 9.49
C TYR A 210 17.31 5.85 10.19
N GLU A 211 16.26 6.03 9.40
CA GLU A 211 14.89 6.07 9.87
C GLU A 211 14.00 5.21 8.97
N LYS A 212 13.02 4.54 9.57
CA LYS A 212 12.02 3.75 8.88
C LYS A 212 10.63 4.10 9.40
N GLN A 213 9.81 4.66 8.51
CA GLN A 213 8.41 4.98 8.77
C GLN A 213 7.50 3.97 8.10
N LEU A 214 6.66 3.29 8.86
CA LEU A 214 5.64 2.35 8.38
C LEU A 214 4.26 2.93 8.59
N PHE A 215 3.37 2.81 7.60
CA PHE A 215 2.08 3.47 7.63
C PHE A 215 0.91 2.48 7.55
N LEU A 216 -0.11 2.74 8.35
CA LEU A 216 -1.39 2.04 8.31
C LEU A 216 -2.53 3.04 8.15
N LYS A 217 -3.59 2.66 7.43
CA LYS A 217 -4.83 3.44 7.33
C LYS A 217 -5.96 2.74 8.05
N TYR A 218 -6.65 3.47 8.92
CA TYR A 218 -7.84 3.03 9.63
C TYR A 218 -8.93 4.08 9.46
N GLU A 219 -9.95 3.79 8.65
CA GLU A 219 -10.99 4.76 8.27
C GLU A 219 -10.38 6.13 7.88
N ASP A 220 -10.63 7.15 8.70
CA ASP A 220 -10.20 8.54 8.53
C ASP A 220 -8.87 8.86 9.22
N TYR A 221 -8.07 7.85 9.57
CA TYR A 221 -6.80 8.01 10.29
C TYR A 221 -5.64 7.33 9.58
N ILE A 222 -4.46 7.97 9.62
CA ILE A 222 -3.18 7.35 9.32
C ILE A 222 -2.43 7.16 10.63
N VAL A 223 -1.96 5.93 10.85
CA VAL A 223 -1.06 5.59 11.94
C VAL A 223 0.33 5.37 11.36
N THR A 224 1.33 6.04 11.91
CA THR A 224 2.73 5.88 11.55
C THR A 224 3.46 5.17 12.68
N ILE A 225 4.16 4.08 12.39
CA ILE A 225 5.18 3.50 13.25
C ILE A 225 6.51 4.01 12.72
N ASP A 226 7.16 4.90 13.46
CA ASP A 226 8.45 5.46 13.10
C ASP A 226 9.56 4.82 13.94
N VAL A 227 10.71 4.57 13.32
CA VAL A 227 11.87 3.92 13.94
C VAL A 227 13.13 4.66 13.52
N SER A 228 13.85 5.21 14.49
CA SER A 228 15.24 5.66 14.31
C SER A 228 16.20 4.57 14.78
N ALA A 229 17.21 4.24 13.97
CA ALA A 229 18.14 3.14 14.21
C ALA A 229 19.52 3.41 13.57
N TYR A 230 20.45 2.47 13.75
CA TYR A 230 21.76 2.56 13.09
C TYR A 230 21.73 2.17 11.60
N ASP A 231 20.93 1.16 11.27
CA ASP A 231 20.78 0.63 9.92
C ASP A 231 19.47 -0.16 9.76
N ALA A 232 19.27 -0.76 8.58
CA ALA A 232 18.05 -1.48 8.25
C ALA A 232 17.81 -2.75 9.08
N ASP A 233 18.87 -3.45 9.48
CA ASP A 233 18.76 -4.67 10.29
C ASP A 233 18.44 -4.30 11.74
N ASP A 234 19.07 -3.25 12.27
CA ASP A 234 18.76 -2.70 13.59
C ASP A 234 17.34 -2.14 13.66
N ALA A 235 16.89 -1.42 12.63
CA ALA A 235 15.51 -0.93 12.56
C ALA A 235 14.49 -2.09 12.58
N GLN A 236 14.77 -3.18 11.86
CA GLN A 236 13.91 -4.36 11.91
C GLN A 236 13.95 -5.03 13.29
N SER A 237 15.09 -5.00 13.99
CA SER A 237 15.19 -5.53 15.37
C SER A 237 14.31 -4.78 16.36
N LEU A 238 14.15 -3.45 16.20
CA LEU A 238 13.24 -2.64 17.00
C LEU A 238 11.77 -2.95 16.69
N LEU A 239 11.44 -3.16 15.41
CA LEU A 239 10.10 -3.58 14.98
C LEU A 239 9.73 -4.99 15.46
N ASP A 240 10.72 -5.88 15.59
CA ASP A 240 10.55 -7.26 16.05
C ASP A 240 10.22 -7.36 17.56
N ILE A 241 10.40 -6.27 18.33
CA ILE A 241 9.96 -6.17 19.73
C ILE A 241 8.43 -6.23 19.83
N PHE A 242 7.71 -5.76 18.80
CA PHE A 242 6.26 -5.79 18.82
C PHE A 242 5.71 -7.22 18.74
N GLU A 243 4.85 -7.56 19.69
CA GLU A 243 4.15 -8.83 19.76
C GLU A 243 2.64 -8.66 19.53
N THR A 244 1.96 -9.76 19.19
CA THR A 244 0.50 -9.82 19.30
C THR A 244 0.09 -10.00 20.77
N PRO A 245 -0.72 -9.10 21.35
CA PRO A 245 -1.19 -9.23 22.73
C PRO A 245 -2.11 -10.44 22.89
N ASP A 246 -2.14 -11.01 24.10
CA ASP A 246 -3.11 -12.04 24.49
C ASP A 246 -4.28 -11.46 25.31
N GLU A 247 -5.35 -12.25 25.51
CA GLU A 247 -6.53 -11.80 26.29
C GLU A 247 -6.18 -11.39 27.72
N SER A 248 -5.12 -11.98 28.30
CA SER A 248 -4.67 -11.66 29.66
C SER A 248 -3.95 -10.32 29.74
N ASP A 249 -3.32 -9.87 28.66
CA ASP A 249 -2.61 -8.60 28.62
C ASP A 249 -3.58 -7.41 28.78
N PHE A 250 -4.71 -7.43 28.08
CA PHE A 250 -5.75 -6.41 28.23
C PHE A 250 -6.46 -6.47 29.59
N GLU A 251 -6.61 -7.66 30.18
CA GLU A 251 -7.20 -7.79 31.52
C GLU A 251 -6.23 -7.34 32.63
N LYS A 252 -4.92 -7.51 32.46
CA LYS A 252 -3.92 -6.96 33.40
C LYS A 252 -3.91 -5.43 33.35
N ALA A 253 -3.96 -4.84 32.16
CA ALA A 253 -3.99 -3.39 31.97
C ALA A 253 -5.23 -2.72 32.60
N LYS A 254 -6.39 -3.41 32.62
CA LYS A 254 -7.59 -2.91 33.32
C LYS A 254 -7.46 -2.91 34.84
N ASN A 255 -6.57 -3.74 35.39
CA ASN A 255 -6.45 -3.99 36.83
C ASN A 255 -5.21 -3.34 37.47
N SER A 256 -4.34 -2.70 36.68
CA SER A 256 -3.21 -1.92 37.19
C SER A 256 -3.69 -0.56 37.74
N PRO A 257 -3.05 -0.04 38.81
CA PRO A 257 -3.36 1.29 39.32
C PRO A 257 -3.15 2.34 38.22
N LYS A 258 -4.14 3.19 37.97
CA LYS A 258 -3.93 4.38 37.14
C LYS A 258 -2.94 5.30 37.86
N GLU A 259 -1.71 5.41 37.36
CA GLU A 259 -0.75 6.38 37.90
C GLU A 259 -1.20 7.81 37.54
N ASP A 260 -1.98 8.39 38.43
CA ASP A 260 -2.19 9.82 38.56
C ASP A 260 -1.56 10.21 39.91
N GLU A 261 -0.24 10.49 39.94
CA GLU A 261 0.46 11.19 41.07
C GLU A 261 2.00 11.32 40.91
N THR A 262 2.52 11.82 39.79
CA THR A 262 3.91 12.38 39.76
C THR A 262 3.99 13.75 39.07
N ARG A 263 3.18 14.68 39.58
CA ARG A 263 3.24 16.12 39.23
C ARG A 263 4.45 16.89 39.81
N GLU A 264 5.39 16.25 40.52
CA GLU A 264 6.36 16.98 41.36
C GLU A 264 7.83 17.06 40.89
N SER A 265 8.24 16.58 39.72
CA SER A 265 9.66 16.70 39.28
C SER A 265 9.91 17.58 38.05
N LYS A 266 8.87 18.15 37.41
CA LYS A 266 9.03 18.95 36.18
C LYS A 266 9.57 20.39 36.41
N SER A 267 9.76 20.86 37.66
CA SER A 267 10.23 22.23 37.94
C SER A 267 11.76 22.43 37.87
N GLU A 268 12.57 21.38 38.04
CA GLU A 268 14.05 21.53 38.10
C GLU A 268 14.73 21.54 36.72
N ARG A 269 14.09 21.03 35.66
CA ARG A 269 14.57 21.20 34.28
C ARG A 269 14.32 22.60 33.71
N ARG A 270 13.43 23.38 34.35
CA ARG A 270 12.99 24.71 33.89
C ARG A 270 14.05 25.82 34.07
N ASP A 271 15.04 25.62 34.92
CA ASP A 271 16.08 26.63 35.22
C ASP A 271 17.37 26.48 34.39
N ARG A 272 17.55 25.38 33.65
CA ARG A 272 18.75 25.19 32.79
C ARG A 272 18.60 25.72 31.36
N ARG A 273 17.37 25.84 30.83
CA ARG A 273 17.13 26.34 29.46
C ARG A 273 16.91 27.86 29.37
N LYS A 274 16.56 28.54 30.47
CA LYS A 274 16.45 30.02 30.51
C LYS A 274 17.76 30.81 30.37
N ARG A 275 18.88 30.16 30.06
CA ARG A 275 20.20 30.81 29.94
C ARG A 275 20.84 30.75 28.57
N GLN A 276 20.14 30.26 27.54
CA GLN A 276 20.71 30.15 26.19
C GLN A 276 19.88 30.78 25.04
N GLU A 277 18.72 31.38 25.30
CA GLU A 277 17.84 31.92 24.24
C GLU A 277 17.60 33.44 24.27
N GLU A 278 18.34 34.21 25.08
CA GLU A 278 18.37 35.67 24.92
C GLU A 278 19.34 36.10 23.82
N THR A 279 19.22 35.61 22.58
CA THR A 279 19.78 36.31 21.40
C THR A 279 19.14 35.87 20.08
N LYS A 280 17.91 36.31 19.79
CA LYS A 280 17.47 36.87 18.49
C LYS A 280 15.94 36.96 18.47
N GLU A 281 15.45 38.13 18.88
CA GLU A 281 14.10 38.59 18.58
C GLU A 281 14.13 39.63 17.44
N SER A 282 12.95 39.83 16.85
CA SER A 282 12.49 40.84 15.86
C SER A 282 12.57 40.36 14.39
N ILE A 283 11.51 40.43 13.57
CA ILE A 283 10.50 41.51 13.39
C ILE A 283 9.13 40.94 12.89
N GLU A 284 8.05 41.63 13.28
CA GLU A 284 6.60 41.41 13.10
C GLU A 284 5.98 41.57 11.69
N GLU A 285 4.85 40.85 11.53
CA GLU A 285 3.51 41.13 10.94
C GLU A 285 3.30 41.93 9.64
N THR A 286 2.41 41.42 8.76
CA THR A 286 1.05 41.99 8.58
C THR A 286 0.12 41.11 7.71
N THR A 287 -1.17 41.17 8.08
CA THR A 287 -2.42 40.50 7.65
C THR A 287 -2.98 40.87 6.27
N GLU A 288 -3.79 39.98 5.64
CA GLU A 288 -5.24 40.19 5.34
C GLU A 288 -5.93 39.01 4.58
N GLU A 289 -7.22 38.84 4.87
CA GLU A 289 -8.17 37.79 4.43
C GLU A 289 -8.61 37.86 2.96
N SER A 290 -9.13 36.76 2.41
CA SER A 290 -10.46 36.74 1.74
C SER A 290 -10.91 35.33 1.33
N SER A 291 -12.12 34.98 1.75
CA SER A 291 -12.95 33.81 1.43
C SER A 291 -13.40 33.71 -0.04
N THR A 292 -13.71 32.50 -0.53
CA THR A 292 -14.96 32.21 -1.29
C THR A 292 -15.23 30.71 -1.42
N ALA A 293 -16.50 30.34 -1.23
CA ALA A 293 -17.04 28.98 -1.30
C ALA A 293 -17.94 28.82 -2.55
N GLU A 294 -18.04 27.60 -3.10
CA GLU A 294 -19.12 27.10 -3.99
C GLU A 294 -19.02 25.56 -4.05
N SER A 295 -19.88 24.78 -3.38
CA SER A 295 -21.21 24.24 -3.76
C SER A 295 -21.23 23.08 -4.79
N SER A 296 -21.46 21.86 -4.28
CA SER A 296 -22.28 20.72 -4.75
C SER A 296 -22.64 20.54 -6.24
N VAL A 297 -22.60 19.29 -6.74
CA VAL A 297 -23.78 18.45 -7.09
C VAL A 297 -23.30 17.05 -7.53
N GLU A 298 -23.73 16.00 -6.80
CA GLU A 298 -23.74 14.61 -7.26
C GLU A 298 -24.83 14.41 -8.31
N GLU A 299 -24.52 13.73 -9.42
CA GLU A 299 -25.52 13.19 -10.33
C GLU A 299 -25.29 11.69 -10.49
N SER A 300 -26.05 10.89 -9.74
CA SER A 300 -26.14 9.44 -9.89
C SER A 300 -26.88 9.10 -11.19
N LYS A 301 -26.22 8.41 -12.12
CA LYS A 301 -26.88 7.74 -13.25
C LYS A 301 -26.73 6.23 -13.12
N GLU A 302 -27.86 5.57 -12.88
CA GLU A 302 -28.04 4.15 -13.10
C GLU A 302 -27.88 3.86 -14.59
N ASP A 303 -26.77 3.23 -14.99
CA ASP A 303 -26.63 2.72 -16.35
C ASP A 303 -26.92 1.22 -16.41
N LYS A 304 -27.99 0.92 -17.14
CA LYS A 304 -28.38 -0.43 -17.55
C LYS A 304 -27.24 -1.07 -18.35
N VAL A 305 -26.82 -2.26 -17.93
CA VAL A 305 -25.84 -3.11 -18.61
C VAL A 305 -26.27 -3.38 -20.06
N SER A 306 -25.62 -2.70 -21.01
CA SER A 306 -25.66 -3.02 -22.44
C SER A 306 -24.78 -4.24 -22.68
N THR A 307 -25.39 -5.41 -22.85
CA THR A 307 -24.67 -6.62 -23.25
C THR A 307 -24.36 -6.54 -24.75
N GLY A 308 -23.21 -6.00 -25.13
CA GLY A 308 -22.75 -6.01 -26.53
C GLY A 308 -21.58 -5.08 -26.88
N ASP A 309 -21.35 -4.03 -26.11
CA ASP A 309 -20.33 -3.02 -26.41
C ASP A 309 -19.04 -3.23 -25.58
N PHE A 310 -17.92 -2.74 -26.11
CA PHE A 310 -16.66 -2.66 -25.36
C PHE A 310 -16.90 -1.86 -24.08
N CYS A 311 -16.35 -2.31 -22.95
CA CYS A 311 -16.52 -1.61 -21.68
C CYS A 311 -15.21 -1.66 -20.90
N ALA A 312 -14.65 -0.48 -20.68
CA ALA A 312 -13.55 -0.29 -19.77
C ALA A 312 -14.10 -0.22 -18.34
N GLY A 313 -13.33 -0.69 -17.36
CA GLY A 313 -13.70 -0.53 -15.97
C GLY A 313 -13.43 0.88 -15.47
N ILE A 314 -14.10 1.23 -14.37
CA ILE A 314 -14.01 2.52 -13.70
C ILE A 314 -13.37 2.30 -12.33
N VAL A 315 -12.43 3.18 -11.97
CA VAL A 315 -11.85 3.25 -10.63
C VAL A 315 -12.44 4.43 -9.87
N GLU A 316 -13.11 4.16 -8.76
CA GLU A 316 -13.63 5.15 -7.82
C GLU A 316 -13.06 4.88 -6.43
N GLY A 317 -12.12 5.73 -5.99
CA GLY A 317 -11.39 5.54 -4.74
C GLY A 317 -10.63 4.21 -4.70
N ASN A 318 -11.02 3.32 -3.78
CA ASN A 318 -10.42 1.99 -3.62
C ASN A 318 -11.17 0.88 -4.36
N VAL A 319 -12.11 1.23 -5.24
CA VAL A 319 -12.95 0.26 -5.92
C VAL A 319 -12.74 0.35 -7.42
N TYR A 320 -12.43 -0.78 -8.05
CA TYR A 320 -12.52 -0.94 -9.50
C TYR A 320 -13.74 -1.79 -9.83
N THR A 321 -14.54 -1.33 -10.80
CA THR A 321 -15.73 -2.04 -11.28
C THR A 321 -15.68 -2.13 -12.80
N ASN A 322 -15.92 -3.31 -13.34
CA ASN A 322 -16.17 -3.51 -14.77
C ASN A 322 -17.50 -4.24 -14.95
N SER A 323 -18.51 -3.50 -15.39
CA SER A 323 -19.89 -3.98 -15.49
C SER A 323 -20.08 -5.03 -16.59
N ALA A 324 -19.33 -4.94 -17.71
CA ALA A 324 -19.44 -5.93 -18.79
C ALA A 324 -18.87 -7.30 -18.40
N LEU A 325 -17.76 -7.28 -17.66
CA LEU A 325 -17.16 -8.50 -17.10
C LEU A 325 -17.91 -8.99 -15.86
N ASN A 326 -18.77 -8.15 -15.29
CA ASN A 326 -19.44 -8.37 -14.01
C ASN A 326 -18.44 -8.69 -12.89
N ILE A 327 -17.41 -7.85 -12.78
CA ILE A 327 -16.37 -7.97 -11.76
C ILE A 327 -16.20 -6.64 -11.01
N LYS A 328 -15.91 -6.76 -9.73
CA LYS A 328 -15.56 -5.65 -8.84
C LYS A 328 -14.38 -6.08 -7.97
N ILE A 329 -13.40 -5.21 -7.75
CA ILE A 329 -12.36 -5.40 -6.73
C ILE A 329 -12.27 -4.16 -5.86
N ASP A 330 -12.51 -4.36 -4.57
CA ASP A 330 -12.28 -3.36 -3.53
C ASP A 330 -10.92 -3.62 -2.87
N ILE A 331 -9.96 -2.72 -3.03
CA ILE A 331 -8.61 -2.87 -2.48
C ILE A 331 -8.47 -2.36 -1.05
N THR A 332 -9.56 -1.91 -0.41
CA THR A 332 -9.56 -1.42 0.97
C THR A 332 -9.03 -2.49 1.93
N GLY A 333 -8.00 -2.13 2.70
CA GLY A 333 -7.34 -3.05 3.65
C GLY A 333 -6.54 -4.18 3.01
N LYS A 334 -6.32 -4.18 1.68
CA LYS A 334 -5.55 -5.22 0.97
C LYS A 334 -4.09 -4.85 0.72
N HIS A 335 -3.61 -3.73 1.26
CA HIS A 335 -2.25 -3.21 1.07
C HIS A 335 -1.87 -3.01 -0.42
N MET A 336 -2.85 -2.68 -1.26
CA MET A 336 -2.65 -2.39 -2.68
C MET A 336 -3.08 -0.96 -3.00
N VAL A 337 -2.60 -0.44 -4.14
CA VAL A 337 -3.14 0.76 -4.81
C VAL A 337 -3.33 0.51 -6.28
N PHE A 338 -4.29 1.22 -6.86
CA PHE A 338 -4.39 1.31 -8.31
C PHE A 338 -3.26 2.16 -8.88
N ALA A 339 -2.65 1.67 -9.95
CA ALA A 339 -1.61 2.37 -10.67
C ALA A 339 -2.16 3.68 -11.26
N SER A 340 -1.40 4.75 -11.08
CA SER A 340 -1.60 6.04 -11.74
C SER A 340 -1.42 5.93 -13.26
N ASP A 341 -1.85 6.95 -14.00
CA ASP A 341 -1.65 6.98 -15.45
C ASP A 341 -0.17 6.89 -15.84
N TYR A 342 0.71 7.53 -15.08
CA TYR A 342 2.16 7.45 -15.26
C TYR A 342 2.68 6.02 -15.05
N GLU A 343 2.23 5.32 -14.01
CA GLU A 343 2.63 3.93 -13.77
C GLU A 343 2.08 2.99 -14.84
N MET A 344 0.85 3.21 -15.29
CA MET A 344 0.27 2.47 -16.42
C MET A 344 1.10 2.65 -17.70
N GLU A 345 1.63 3.86 -17.94
CA GLU A 345 2.55 4.12 -19.05
C GLU A 345 3.86 3.34 -18.92
N LEU A 346 4.45 3.32 -17.73
CA LEU A 346 5.65 2.51 -17.43
C LEU A 346 5.39 1.02 -17.60
N LEU A 347 4.16 0.57 -17.37
CA LEU A 347 3.68 -0.80 -17.56
C LEU A 347 3.27 -1.11 -19.01
N GLY A 348 3.47 -0.16 -19.94
CA GLY A 348 3.31 -0.38 -21.36
C GLY A 348 1.96 0.03 -21.94
N ARG A 349 1.09 0.69 -21.15
CA ARG A 349 -0.07 1.39 -21.72
C ARG A 349 0.41 2.62 -22.49
N PRO A 350 0.07 2.82 -23.77
CA PRO A 350 0.54 3.99 -24.49
C PRO A 350 0.01 5.29 -23.88
N SER A 351 0.83 6.34 -23.90
CA SER A 351 0.43 7.67 -23.43
C SER A 351 -0.78 8.18 -24.22
N GLY A 352 -1.73 8.77 -23.51
CA GLY A 352 -3.00 9.25 -24.07
C GLY A 352 -4.06 8.17 -24.27
N ILE A 353 -3.79 6.89 -23.98
CA ILE A 353 -4.83 5.83 -23.98
C ILE A 353 -5.43 5.73 -22.58
N VAL A 354 -6.38 6.61 -22.27
CA VAL A 354 -6.98 6.74 -20.92
C VAL A 354 -8.49 6.52 -20.97
N SER A 355 -9.20 7.14 -21.91
CA SER A 355 -10.64 7.02 -22.04
C SER A 355 -11.07 5.63 -22.52
N GLU A 356 -12.35 5.29 -22.32
CA GLU A 356 -12.92 4.06 -22.88
C GLU A 356 -12.81 4.04 -24.40
N GLU A 357 -13.08 5.17 -25.07
CA GLU A 357 -12.99 5.28 -26.52
C GLU A 357 -11.57 5.05 -27.04
N ASP A 358 -10.55 5.56 -26.35
CA ASP A 358 -9.15 5.37 -26.70
C ASP A 358 -8.72 3.90 -26.52
N LYS A 359 -9.09 3.31 -25.37
CA LYS A 359 -8.85 1.89 -25.08
C LYS A 359 -9.51 1.01 -26.13
N LYS A 360 -10.78 1.28 -26.46
CA LYS A 360 -11.53 0.58 -27.50
C LYS A 360 -10.86 0.69 -28.85
N TYR A 361 -10.45 1.91 -29.25
CA TYR A 361 -9.74 2.13 -30.50
C TYR A 361 -8.45 1.32 -30.57
N TYR A 362 -7.70 1.26 -29.47
CA TYR A 362 -6.45 0.51 -29.39
C TYR A 362 -6.68 -1.01 -29.55
N VAL A 363 -7.70 -1.54 -28.85
CA VAL A 363 -8.09 -2.95 -28.93
C VAL A 363 -8.65 -3.33 -30.29
N ASP A 364 -9.49 -2.48 -30.91
CA ASP A 364 -10.01 -2.71 -32.27
C ASP A 364 -8.89 -2.70 -33.34
N LYS A 365 -7.70 -2.16 -33.03
CA LYS A 365 -6.49 -2.27 -33.87
C LYS A 365 -5.69 -3.55 -33.61
N GLY A 366 -6.24 -4.48 -32.82
CA GLY A 366 -5.59 -5.74 -32.47
C GLY A 366 -4.45 -5.58 -31.48
N LYS A 367 -4.52 -4.56 -30.61
CA LYS A 367 -3.49 -4.30 -29.59
C LYS A 367 -4.12 -4.35 -28.20
N PRO A 368 -3.58 -5.17 -27.26
CA PRO A 368 -4.10 -5.21 -25.91
C PRO A 368 -3.82 -3.90 -25.16
N VAL A 369 -4.66 -3.59 -24.18
CA VAL A 369 -4.55 -2.39 -23.33
C VAL A 369 -4.78 -2.73 -21.87
N LEU A 370 -3.97 -2.17 -20.97
CA LEU A 370 -4.18 -2.25 -19.54
C LEU A 370 -5.37 -1.38 -19.15
N ASP A 371 -6.39 -2.00 -18.58
CA ASP A 371 -7.58 -1.31 -18.10
C ASP A 371 -7.45 -0.90 -16.64
N MET A 372 -6.92 -1.80 -15.82
CA MET A 372 -6.59 -1.55 -14.42
C MET A 372 -5.33 -2.32 -14.03
N VAL A 373 -4.51 -1.71 -13.17
CA VAL A 373 -3.46 -2.39 -12.43
C VAL A 373 -3.61 -1.99 -10.97
N ALA A 374 -3.58 -2.95 -10.07
CA ALA A 374 -3.42 -2.74 -8.65
C ALA A 374 -2.12 -3.42 -8.19
N HIS A 375 -1.31 -2.76 -7.38
CA HIS A 375 -0.05 -3.33 -6.87
C HIS A 375 0.20 -2.95 -5.42
N ASP A 376 1.01 -3.75 -4.73
CA ASP A 376 1.60 -3.34 -3.46
C ASP A 376 2.67 -2.25 -3.67
N VAL A 377 3.09 -1.59 -2.59
CA VAL A 377 4.05 -0.47 -2.67
C VAL A 377 5.38 -0.81 -3.33
N THR A 378 5.79 -2.08 -3.27
CA THR A 378 7.06 -2.56 -3.84
C THR A 378 6.93 -3.10 -5.27
N PHE A 379 5.71 -3.15 -5.82
CA PHE A 379 5.37 -3.86 -7.06
C PHE A 379 5.77 -5.35 -7.03
N ASP A 380 5.96 -5.93 -5.84
CA ASP A 380 6.24 -7.35 -5.70
C ASP A 380 4.99 -8.19 -5.94
N ASN A 381 3.81 -7.63 -5.71
CA ASN A 381 2.53 -8.28 -5.90
C ASN A 381 1.60 -7.37 -6.68
N THR A 382 1.09 -7.87 -7.79
CA THR A 382 0.30 -7.08 -8.75
C THR A 382 -0.91 -7.88 -9.21
N ILE A 383 -2.05 -7.20 -9.32
CA ILE A 383 -3.26 -7.65 -10.00
C ILE A 383 -3.48 -6.70 -11.18
N LEU A 384 -3.91 -7.22 -12.31
CA LEU A 384 -4.24 -6.39 -13.47
C LEU A 384 -5.47 -6.91 -14.19
N VAL A 385 -6.11 -6.02 -14.94
CA VAL A 385 -7.10 -6.33 -15.96
C VAL A 385 -6.58 -5.81 -17.28
N LEU A 386 -6.40 -6.73 -18.23
CA LEU A 386 -6.00 -6.46 -19.60
C LEU A 386 -7.20 -6.68 -20.53
N LEU A 387 -7.47 -5.75 -21.43
CA LEU A 387 -8.48 -5.89 -22.48
C LEU A 387 -7.77 -6.14 -23.81
N ASP A 388 -8.26 -7.13 -24.55
CA ASP A 388 -7.72 -7.53 -25.85
C ASP A 388 -8.87 -7.85 -26.83
N GLY A 389 -8.52 -8.05 -28.10
CA GLY A 389 -9.45 -8.51 -29.13
C GLY A 389 -9.97 -9.92 -28.89
N ASP A 390 -10.64 -10.47 -29.90
CA ASP A 390 -11.07 -11.87 -29.87
C ASP A 390 -9.85 -12.80 -29.84
N VAL A 391 -9.75 -13.63 -28.81
CA VAL A 391 -8.66 -14.60 -28.64
C VAL A 391 -9.23 -16.00 -28.86
N ASP A 392 -8.78 -16.67 -29.92
CA ASP A 392 -9.17 -18.05 -30.22
C ASP A 392 -8.57 -19.03 -29.20
N LEU A 393 -9.34 -19.35 -28.16
CA LEU A 393 -8.95 -20.30 -27.12
C LEU A 393 -9.18 -21.76 -27.50
N SER A 394 -9.79 -22.05 -28.67
CA SER A 394 -10.17 -23.42 -29.06
C SER A 394 -8.96 -24.33 -29.29
N LYS A 395 -7.78 -23.76 -29.52
CA LYS A 395 -6.51 -24.46 -29.74
C LYS A 395 -5.66 -24.60 -28.47
N VAL A 396 -6.17 -24.15 -27.33
CA VAL A 396 -5.44 -24.16 -26.05
C VAL A 396 -5.88 -25.35 -25.21
N ASP A 397 -5.18 -26.48 -25.37
CA ASP A 397 -5.42 -27.66 -24.55
C ASP A 397 -4.95 -27.46 -23.11
N ALA A 398 -5.70 -28.04 -22.15
CA ALA A 398 -5.28 -28.14 -20.76
C ALA A 398 -4.06 -29.06 -20.65
N GLY A 399 -3.12 -28.70 -19.77
CA GLY A 399 -1.88 -29.45 -19.65
C GLY A 399 -0.81 -28.69 -18.86
N GLU A 400 0.30 -29.38 -18.64
CA GLU A 400 1.45 -28.87 -17.94
C GLU A 400 2.68 -28.98 -18.84
N ASP A 401 3.51 -27.95 -18.85
CA ASP A 401 4.80 -27.97 -19.52
C ASP A 401 5.85 -27.27 -18.67
N SER A 402 7.12 -27.60 -18.93
CA SER A 402 8.24 -26.94 -18.27
C SER A 402 9.42 -26.79 -19.22
N TYR A 403 10.17 -25.71 -19.06
CA TYR A 403 11.37 -25.43 -19.84
C TYR A 403 12.36 -24.59 -19.05
N PHE A 404 13.61 -24.55 -19.51
CA PHE A 404 14.62 -23.67 -18.94
C PHE A 404 14.76 -22.41 -19.79
N ASP A 405 14.49 -21.25 -19.20
CA ASP A 405 14.69 -19.95 -19.82
C ASP A 405 16.15 -19.51 -19.66
N LYS A 406 16.90 -19.56 -20.76
CA LYS A 406 18.31 -19.17 -20.77
C LYS A 406 18.53 -17.67 -20.59
N GLY A 407 17.56 -16.84 -20.96
CA GLY A 407 17.66 -15.38 -20.85
C GLY A 407 17.51 -14.92 -19.40
N GLU A 408 16.57 -15.53 -18.68
CA GLU A 408 16.30 -15.23 -17.27
C GLU A 408 17.04 -16.14 -16.28
N ASN A 409 17.74 -17.17 -16.80
CA ASN A 409 18.42 -18.21 -16.03
C ASN A 409 17.50 -18.80 -14.96
N ALA A 410 16.34 -19.28 -15.42
CA ALA A 410 15.26 -19.76 -14.56
C ALA A 410 14.59 -21.01 -15.16
N HIS A 411 14.19 -21.92 -14.28
CA HIS A 411 13.30 -23.02 -14.64
C HIS A 411 11.86 -22.51 -14.60
N VAL A 412 11.13 -22.68 -15.70
CA VAL A 412 9.76 -22.21 -15.86
C VAL A 412 8.83 -23.41 -15.93
N GLU A 413 7.81 -23.41 -15.09
CA GLU A 413 6.71 -24.38 -15.09
C GLU A 413 5.43 -23.65 -15.46
N ARG A 414 4.62 -24.23 -16.35
CA ARG A 414 3.34 -23.67 -16.77
C ARG A 414 2.26 -24.71 -16.62
N LYS A 415 1.10 -24.26 -16.16
CA LYS A 415 -0.11 -25.08 -16.02
C LYS A 415 -1.28 -24.38 -16.67
N LYS A 416 -2.05 -25.13 -17.46
CA LYS A 416 -3.31 -24.70 -18.05
C LYS A 416 -4.43 -25.55 -17.50
N GLU A 417 -5.43 -24.92 -16.90
CA GLU A 417 -6.56 -25.60 -16.29
C GLU A 417 -7.83 -24.78 -16.44
N LYS A 418 -8.98 -25.41 -16.27
CA LYS A 418 -10.25 -24.70 -16.17
C LYS A 418 -10.61 -24.52 -14.71
N ILE A 419 -11.02 -23.31 -14.33
CA ILE A 419 -11.45 -22.98 -12.97
C ILE A 419 -12.85 -22.37 -13.00
N ASN A 420 -13.59 -22.51 -11.90
CA ASN A 420 -14.83 -21.76 -11.71
C ASN A 420 -14.52 -20.37 -11.17
N PHE A 421 -15.04 -19.34 -11.84
CA PHE A 421 -14.98 -17.95 -11.40
C PHE A 421 -16.34 -17.30 -11.66
N ASN A 422 -16.95 -16.73 -10.61
CA ASN A 422 -18.31 -16.17 -10.65
C ASN A 422 -19.35 -17.10 -11.31
N GLY A 423 -19.26 -18.41 -11.02
CA GLY A 423 -20.19 -19.42 -11.55
C GLY A 423 -19.92 -19.85 -13.00
N LYS A 424 -18.90 -19.29 -13.67
CA LYS A 424 -18.50 -19.64 -15.03
C LYS A 424 -17.21 -20.46 -15.03
N GLU A 425 -17.16 -21.50 -15.85
CA GLU A 425 -15.94 -22.25 -16.10
C GLU A 425 -15.07 -21.50 -17.11
N LEU A 426 -13.89 -21.06 -16.68
CA LEU A 426 -12.98 -20.21 -17.46
C LEU A 426 -11.58 -20.82 -17.52
N LEU A 427 -10.85 -20.53 -18.60
CA LEU A 427 -9.47 -20.97 -18.77
C LEU A 427 -8.54 -20.15 -17.88
N CYS A 428 -7.73 -20.85 -17.10
CA CYS A 428 -6.71 -20.30 -16.24
C CYS A 428 -5.33 -20.80 -16.66
N LEU A 429 -4.38 -19.87 -16.75
CA LEU A 429 -2.97 -20.15 -17.00
C LEU A 429 -2.19 -19.79 -15.74
N SER A 430 -1.35 -20.69 -15.25
CA SER A 430 -0.42 -20.41 -14.16
C SER A 430 1.00 -20.62 -14.64
N LYS A 431 1.93 -19.82 -14.13
CA LYS A 431 3.36 -19.93 -14.41
C LYS A 431 4.14 -19.75 -13.11
N VAL A 432 5.17 -20.58 -12.94
CA VAL A 432 6.12 -20.45 -11.82
C VAL A 432 7.52 -20.41 -12.42
N GLU A 433 8.26 -19.35 -12.13
CA GLU A 433 9.68 -19.25 -12.44
C GLU A 433 10.48 -19.54 -11.18
N THR A 434 11.45 -20.46 -11.25
CA THR A 434 12.36 -20.78 -10.16
C THR A 434 13.80 -20.50 -10.60
N LYS A 435 14.50 -19.63 -9.88
CA LYS A 435 15.91 -19.29 -10.15
C LYS A 435 16.87 -20.25 -9.43
N ASP A 436 18.13 -20.24 -9.85
CA ASP A 436 19.19 -21.07 -9.25
C ASP A 436 19.38 -20.83 -7.74
N ASN A 437 19.11 -19.62 -7.25
CA ASN A 437 19.17 -19.27 -5.83
C ASN A 437 17.91 -19.70 -5.03
N GLY A 438 16.98 -20.43 -5.66
CA GLY A 438 15.73 -20.87 -5.06
C GLY A 438 14.61 -19.83 -5.02
N SER A 439 14.86 -18.58 -5.43
CA SER A 439 13.80 -17.56 -5.50
C SER A 439 12.75 -17.92 -6.55
N LYS A 440 11.49 -17.62 -6.25
CA LYS A 440 10.34 -17.93 -7.09
C LYS A 440 9.55 -16.70 -7.48
N TYR A 441 8.96 -16.73 -8.67
CA TYR A 441 8.01 -15.75 -9.16
C TYR A 441 6.79 -16.49 -9.73
N TYR A 442 5.61 -16.07 -9.32
CA TYR A 442 4.35 -16.72 -9.61
C TYR A 442 3.51 -15.80 -10.48
N GLU A 443 2.86 -16.36 -11.49
CA GLU A 443 1.90 -15.65 -12.33
C GLU A 443 0.65 -16.52 -12.52
N LYS A 444 -0.51 -15.88 -12.58
CA LYS A 444 -1.80 -16.53 -12.80
C LYS A 444 -2.69 -15.61 -13.63
N TYR A 445 -3.28 -16.15 -14.69
CA TYR A 445 -4.10 -15.41 -15.65
C TYR A 445 -5.42 -16.12 -15.86
N LEU A 446 -6.52 -15.41 -15.65
CA LEU A 446 -7.87 -15.88 -15.93
C LEU A 446 -8.38 -15.19 -17.20
N ILE A 447 -8.76 -15.98 -18.19
CA ILE A 447 -9.21 -15.47 -19.49
C ILE A 447 -10.74 -15.47 -19.53
N ILE A 448 -11.32 -14.29 -19.76
CA ILE A 448 -12.76 -14.03 -19.73
C ILE A 448 -13.21 -13.55 -21.11
N PRO A 449 -13.93 -14.37 -21.91
CA PRO A 449 -14.52 -13.90 -23.14
C PRO A 449 -15.69 -12.94 -22.86
N TYR A 450 -15.77 -11.82 -23.57
CA TYR A 450 -16.90 -10.90 -23.49
C TYR A 450 -17.20 -10.26 -24.87
N GLY A 451 -18.35 -10.60 -25.46
CA GLY A 451 -18.67 -10.15 -26.81
C GLY A 451 -17.63 -10.61 -27.84
N LYS A 452 -17.09 -9.69 -28.63
CA LYS A 452 -16.00 -9.91 -29.61
C LYS A 452 -14.60 -9.63 -29.05
N TYR A 453 -14.49 -9.49 -27.73
CA TYR A 453 -13.27 -9.11 -27.03
C TYR A 453 -12.96 -10.14 -25.95
N THR A 454 -11.75 -10.05 -25.41
CA THR A 454 -11.29 -10.89 -24.31
C THR A 454 -10.74 -10.00 -23.22
N ALA A 455 -11.09 -10.30 -21.97
CA ALA A 455 -10.42 -9.71 -20.81
C ALA A 455 -9.55 -10.77 -20.13
N THR A 456 -8.41 -10.33 -19.62
CA THR A 456 -7.54 -11.18 -18.80
C THR A 456 -7.37 -10.55 -17.42
N ILE A 457 -7.76 -11.28 -16.37
CA ILE A 457 -7.39 -10.92 -15.00
C ILE A 457 -6.05 -11.59 -14.71
N GLY A 458 -5.01 -10.79 -14.53
CA GLY A 458 -3.67 -11.26 -14.16
C GLY A 458 -3.42 -11.04 -12.67
N ALA A 459 -2.72 -11.99 -12.04
CA ALA A 459 -2.13 -11.84 -10.72
C ALA A 459 -0.70 -12.36 -10.77
N MET A 460 0.25 -11.60 -10.25
CA MET A 460 1.66 -11.97 -10.31
C MET A 460 2.44 -11.43 -9.13
N GLY A 461 3.47 -12.15 -8.72
CA GLY A 461 4.33 -11.71 -7.65
C GLY A 461 5.25 -12.77 -7.05
N ASN A 462 5.99 -12.38 -6.02
CA ASN A 462 6.87 -13.29 -5.28
C ASN A 462 6.13 -14.03 -4.14
N ASP A 463 4.92 -13.59 -3.75
CA ASP A 463 4.08 -14.27 -2.75
C ASP A 463 3.10 -15.25 -3.41
N GLU A 464 3.35 -16.54 -3.20
CA GLU A 464 2.50 -17.62 -3.71
C GLU A 464 1.06 -17.57 -3.18
N ASN A 465 0.88 -17.21 -1.90
CA ASN A 465 -0.44 -17.15 -1.27
C ASN A 465 -1.24 -15.98 -1.82
N PHE A 466 -0.59 -14.84 -2.06
CA PHE A 466 -1.20 -13.72 -2.76
C PHE A 466 -1.71 -14.14 -4.14
N VAL A 467 -0.82 -14.67 -5.00
CA VAL A 467 -1.18 -15.03 -6.38
C VAL A 467 -2.25 -16.13 -6.44
N LYS A 468 -2.19 -17.12 -5.54
CA LYS A 468 -3.21 -18.18 -5.45
C LYS A 468 -4.60 -17.64 -5.08
N ASN A 469 -4.67 -16.62 -4.22
CA ASN A 469 -5.92 -16.09 -3.69
C ASN A 469 -6.40 -14.83 -4.41
N ALA A 470 -5.62 -14.24 -5.31
CA ALA A 470 -5.94 -12.98 -5.98
C ALA A 470 -7.33 -12.96 -6.64
N PHE A 471 -7.75 -14.05 -7.31
CA PHE A 471 -9.08 -14.08 -7.94
C PHE A 471 -10.24 -14.06 -6.93
N LYS A 472 -10.01 -14.48 -5.68
CA LYS A 472 -11.03 -14.36 -4.61
C LYS A 472 -11.22 -12.91 -4.14
N MET A 473 -10.33 -12.00 -4.53
CA MET A 473 -10.47 -10.57 -4.23
C MET A 473 -11.53 -9.91 -5.11
N PHE A 474 -11.93 -10.56 -6.21
CA PHE A 474 -12.99 -10.09 -7.08
C PHE A 474 -14.35 -10.60 -6.62
N THR A 475 -15.33 -9.70 -6.63
CA THR A 475 -16.75 -10.00 -6.41
C THR A 475 -17.54 -9.70 -7.68
N ILE A 476 -18.82 -10.05 -7.67
CA ILE A 476 -19.79 -9.65 -8.69
C ILE A 476 -19.99 -8.13 -8.60
N ALA A 477 -20.16 -7.44 -9.74
CA ALA A 477 -20.56 -6.04 -9.78
C ALA A 477 -22.09 -5.99 -9.63
N GLU A 478 -22.57 -5.27 -8.62
CA GLU A 478 -24.02 -5.12 -8.37
C GLU A 478 -24.66 -4.10 -9.33
#